data_AF-S4RIX0-F1
#
_entry.id   AF-S4RIX0-F1
#
_cell.length_a   1.000
_cell.length_b   1.000
_cell.length_c   1.000
_cell.angle_alpha   90.00
_cell.angle_beta   90.00
_cell.angle_gamma   90.00
#
_symmetry.space_group_name_H-M   'P 1'
#
loop_
_entity.id
_entity.type
_entity.pdbx_description
1 polymer ?
#
loop_
_entity_poly.entity_id
_entity_poly.type
_entity_poly.pdbx_seq_one_letter_code
_entity_poly.pdbx_strand_id
1 'polypeptide(L)'
;SGGSHDFIKSYEDIETFKKACGTTSVMVGRAAMWNPSVLRKEGPLPLDDVIHAYIRYAVKYDNSQHNTKYCLCQMLRDQLESPLGKQLYACQSLEEISCNALGGEVFVQQTKKSISLRRADVLRGTPPSCATVAVMTKGVSRFAVPRFRREYPENVTPKAVVLEWCRHSKHGQPQYTTEQRSEDRFFRSVAVVAGKKYSTINWEKSKKLAEQAAAVVCVESLGLPSMKLTREGSKLSAVSNKRKRGADREQQGEEVAEVGQGAKETDVLRTPSARALDEGE
;
A
#
# COMPACT_ATOMS: atom_id res chain seq x y z
N SER A 1 -4.00 -33.62 -9.24
CA SER A 1 -4.26 -32.60 -8.20
C SER A 1 -5.66 -32.82 -7.64
N GLY A 2 -6.11 -32.04 -6.65
CA GLY A 2 -7.51 -32.07 -6.17
C GLY A 2 -7.78 -32.87 -4.88
N GLY A 3 -6.81 -33.61 -4.34
CA GLY A 3 -7.02 -34.46 -3.16
C GLY A 3 -6.98 -33.77 -1.78
N SER A 4 -6.73 -32.46 -1.71
CA SER A 4 -6.65 -31.75 -0.43
C SER A 4 -7.99 -31.77 0.32
N HIS A 5 -7.95 -31.89 1.66
CA HIS A 5 -9.09 -32.06 2.58
C HIS A 5 -9.58 -33.51 2.68
N ASP A 6 -10.04 -34.07 1.57
CA ASP A 6 -10.75 -35.36 1.58
C ASP A 6 -9.77 -36.54 1.65
N PHE A 7 -8.63 -36.43 0.96
CA PHE A 7 -7.65 -37.50 0.85
C PHE A 7 -6.30 -37.15 1.49
N ILE A 8 -5.87 -35.89 1.43
CA ILE A 8 -4.52 -35.47 1.85
C ILE A 8 -4.58 -34.63 3.13
N LYS A 9 -4.14 -35.22 4.25
CA LYS A 9 -4.00 -34.57 5.57
C LYS A 9 -2.57 -34.64 6.11
N SER A 10 -1.78 -35.61 5.66
CA SER A 10 -0.39 -35.87 6.04
C SER A 10 0.48 -36.19 4.82
N TYR A 11 1.80 -36.37 5.01
CA TYR A 11 2.71 -36.75 3.94
C TYR A 11 2.41 -38.16 3.39
N GLU A 12 2.06 -39.11 4.24
CA GLU A 12 1.74 -40.49 3.85
C GLU A 12 0.52 -40.56 2.92
N ASP A 13 -0.45 -39.67 3.15
CA ASP A 13 -1.62 -39.53 2.30
C ASP A 13 -1.27 -39.07 0.89
N ILE A 14 -0.20 -38.28 0.72
CA ILE A 14 0.24 -37.82 -0.60
C ILE A 14 0.68 -39.03 -1.44
N GLU A 15 1.43 -39.96 -0.85
CA GLU A 15 1.86 -41.19 -1.52
C GLU A 15 0.70 -42.15 -1.77
N THR A 16 -0.25 -42.22 -0.83
CA THR A 16 -1.47 -43.03 -1.01
C THR A 16 -2.32 -42.48 -2.16
N PHE A 17 -2.54 -41.17 -2.19
CA PHE A 17 -3.27 -40.49 -3.27
C PHE A 17 -2.55 -40.64 -4.63
N LYS A 18 -1.22 -40.55 -4.64
CA LYS A 18 -0.41 -40.78 -5.84
C LYS A 18 -0.64 -42.19 -6.41
N LYS A 19 -0.58 -43.21 -5.56
CA LYS A 19 -0.82 -44.61 -5.95
C LYS A 19 -2.25 -44.82 -6.45
N ALA A 20 -3.24 -44.29 -5.72
CA ALA A 20 -4.65 -44.42 -6.08
C ALA A 20 -4.97 -43.79 -7.45
N CYS A 21 -4.31 -42.67 -7.79
CA CYS A 21 -4.49 -42.02 -9.09
C CYS A 21 -3.58 -42.58 -10.19
N GLY A 22 -2.65 -43.49 -9.88
CA GLY A 22 -1.67 -44.01 -10.85
C GLY A 22 -0.73 -42.96 -11.42
N THR A 23 -0.42 -41.88 -10.67
CA THR A 23 0.39 -40.76 -11.18
C THR A 23 1.85 -40.84 -10.72
N THR A 24 2.73 -40.15 -11.45
CA THR A 24 4.16 -40.05 -11.09
C THR A 24 4.42 -39.05 -9.96
N SER A 25 3.59 -38.02 -9.86
CA SER A 25 3.68 -36.95 -8.87
C SER A 25 2.31 -36.40 -8.48
N VAL A 26 2.27 -35.66 -7.37
CA VAL A 26 1.07 -35.02 -6.82
C VAL A 26 1.39 -33.57 -6.48
N MET A 27 0.56 -32.65 -6.99
CA MET A 27 0.58 -31.24 -6.61
C MET A 27 -0.43 -30.99 -5.49
N VAL A 28 0.04 -30.47 -4.35
CA VAL A 28 -0.77 -30.18 -3.16
C VAL A 28 -1.08 -28.68 -3.09
N GLY A 29 -2.37 -28.33 -2.99
CA GLY A 29 -2.84 -26.95 -2.92
C GLY A 29 -3.34 -26.59 -1.52
N ARG A 30 -4.66 -26.69 -1.28
CA ARG A 30 -5.33 -26.27 -0.04
C ARG A 30 -4.67 -26.82 1.24
N ALA A 31 -4.28 -28.10 1.24
CA ALA A 31 -3.65 -28.70 2.43
C ALA A 31 -2.32 -28.00 2.80
N ALA A 32 -1.50 -27.66 1.79
CA ALA A 32 -0.26 -26.90 2.01
C ALA A 32 -0.51 -25.42 2.34
N MET A 33 -1.62 -24.85 1.89
CA MET A 33 -2.04 -23.50 2.26
C MET A 33 -2.44 -23.41 3.74
N TRP A 34 -3.12 -24.45 4.26
CA TRP A 34 -3.54 -24.51 5.67
C TRP A 34 -2.38 -24.83 6.60
N ASN A 35 -1.56 -25.81 6.23
CA ASN A 35 -0.34 -26.12 6.94
C ASN A 35 0.73 -26.62 5.95
N PRO A 36 1.71 -25.79 5.56
CA PRO A 36 2.76 -26.19 4.62
C PRO A 36 3.61 -27.37 5.10
N SER A 37 3.62 -27.65 6.40
CA SER A 37 4.33 -28.81 6.95
C SER A 37 3.69 -30.15 6.58
N VAL A 38 2.52 -30.18 5.91
CA VAL A 38 1.96 -31.40 5.30
C VAL A 38 2.93 -32.07 4.33
N LEU A 39 3.87 -31.31 3.77
CA LEU A 39 4.91 -31.80 2.85
C LEU A 39 6.12 -32.41 3.58
N ARG A 40 6.14 -32.39 4.92
CA ARG A 40 7.25 -32.91 5.72
C ARG A 40 7.07 -34.42 5.95
N LYS A 41 8.12 -35.20 5.66
CA LYS A 41 8.11 -36.67 5.81
C LYS A 41 7.93 -37.11 7.26
N GLU A 42 8.45 -36.33 8.19
CA GLU A 42 8.38 -36.56 9.63
C GLU A 42 7.01 -36.17 10.24
N GLY A 43 5.97 -35.96 9.41
CA GLY A 43 4.63 -35.56 9.83
C GLY A 43 4.42 -34.05 9.82
N PRO A 44 3.20 -33.53 10.09
CA PRO A 44 2.95 -32.09 10.23
C PRO A 44 3.57 -31.51 11.52
N LEU A 45 3.89 -30.22 11.51
CA LEU A 45 4.29 -29.43 12.69
C LEU A 45 3.05 -28.78 13.31
N PRO A 46 3.10 -28.44 14.62
CA PRO A 46 2.13 -27.54 15.24
C PRO A 46 1.95 -26.25 14.44
N LEU A 47 0.72 -25.76 14.38
CA LEU A 47 0.39 -24.58 13.58
C LEU A 47 1.15 -23.33 14.04
N ASP A 48 1.37 -23.19 15.35
CA ASP A 48 2.09 -22.07 15.94
C ASP A 48 3.53 -21.97 15.43
N ASP A 49 4.27 -23.08 15.44
CA ASP A 49 5.64 -23.16 14.89
C ASP A 49 5.70 -22.76 13.41
N VAL A 50 4.68 -23.19 12.65
CA VAL A 50 4.56 -22.90 11.22
C VAL A 50 4.26 -21.42 10.97
N ILE A 51 3.37 -20.82 11.77
CA ILE A 51 3.08 -19.38 11.74
C ILE A 51 4.33 -18.58 12.06
N HIS A 52 5.07 -18.94 13.13
CA HIS A 52 6.31 -18.26 13.50
C HIS A 52 7.38 -18.36 12.41
N ALA A 53 7.56 -19.55 11.82
CA ALA A 53 8.46 -19.74 10.69
C ALA A 53 8.05 -18.88 9.49
N TYR A 54 6.76 -18.85 9.15
CA TYR A 54 6.24 -18.06 8.04
C TYR A 54 6.48 -16.56 8.23
N ILE A 55 6.21 -16.02 9.42
CA ILE A 55 6.43 -14.61 9.73
C ILE A 55 7.92 -14.25 9.64
N ARG A 56 8.82 -15.11 10.14
CA ARG A 56 10.27 -14.90 10.00
C ARG A 56 10.68 -14.78 8.53
N TYR A 57 10.15 -15.64 7.67
CA TYR A 57 10.40 -15.56 6.23
C TYR A 57 9.76 -14.32 5.60
N ALA A 58 8.55 -13.95 5.99
CA ALA A 58 7.88 -12.74 5.50
C ALA A 58 8.70 -11.48 5.80
N VAL A 59 9.26 -11.37 7.01
CA VAL A 59 10.15 -10.27 7.39
C VAL A 59 11.47 -10.33 6.62
N LYS A 60 12.09 -11.50 6.52
CA LYS A 60 13.38 -11.71 5.82
C LYS A 60 13.32 -11.32 4.35
N TYR A 61 12.18 -11.55 3.70
CA TYR A 61 12.00 -11.29 2.27
C TYR A 61 11.17 -10.03 1.98
N ASP A 62 10.91 -9.18 2.99
CA ASP A 62 10.15 -7.93 2.83
C ASP A 62 8.80 -8.17 2.12
N ASN A 63 8.11 -9.24 2.52
CA ASN A 63 6.82 -9.61 1.95
C ASN A 63 5.78 -8.53 2.29
N SER A 64 4.81 -8.31 1.40
CA SER A 64 3.78 -7.32 1.68
C SER A 64 2.93 -7.76 2.87
N GLN A 65 2.64 -6.83 3.79
CA GLN A 65 1.77 -7.08 4.95
C GLN A 65 0.41 -7.67 4.54
N HIS A 66 -0.22 -7.16 3.47
CA HIS A 66 -1.49 -7.68 2.97
C HIS A 66 -1.41 -9.16 2.59
N ASN A 67 -0.36 -9.55 1.84
CA ASN A 67 -0.12 -10.95 1.47
C ASN A 67 0.18 -11.81 2.70
N THR A 68 1.03 -11.33 3.60
CA THR A 68 1.35 -12.04 4.85
C THR A 68 0.09 -12.29 5.67
N LYS A 69 -0.75 -11.26 5.86
CA LYS A 69 -2.00 -11.35 6.61
C LYS A 69 -2.98 -12.33 5.97
N TYR A 70 -3.15 -12.27 4.65
CA TYR A 70 -3.97 -13.23 3.91
C TYR A 70 -3.53 -14.67 4.18
N CYS A 71 -2.24 -14.99 3.99
CA CYS A 71 -1.73 -16.34 4.21
C CYS A 71 -1.91 -16.82 5.66
N LEU A 72 -1.65 -15.95 6.64
CA LEU A 72 -1.83 -16.27 8.06
C LEU A 72 -3.30 -16.53 8.39
N CYS A 73 -4.23 -15.76 7.83
CA CYS A 73 -5.67 -16.03 7.96
C CYS A 73 -6.06 -17.39 7.36
N GLN A 74 -5.45 -17.77 6.22
CA GLN A 74 -5.68 -19.10 5.63
C GLN A 74 -5.11 -20.25 6.47
N MET A 75 -4.04 -20.01 7.24
CA MET A 75 -3.49 -20.98 8.18
C MET A 75 -4.38 -21.11 9.43
N LEU A 76 -4.87 -19.99 9.98
CA LEU A 76 -5.72 -19.97 11.18
C LEU A 76 -7.12 -20.56 10.93
N ARG A 77 -7.70 -20.34 9.75
CA ARG A 77 -9.05 -20.82 9.37
C ARG A 77 -10.09 -20.57 10.46
N ASP A 78 -10.55 -21.63 11.14
CA ASP A 78 -11.57 -21.62 12.17
C ASP A 78 -11.09 -20.94 13.47
N GLN A 79 -9.78 -20.73 13.62
CA GLN A 79 -9.15 -20.05 14.77
C GLN A 79 -9.05 -18.53 14.58
N LEU A 80 -9.73 -17.94 13.59
CA LEU A 80 -9.72 -16.48 13.39
C LEU A 80 -10.33 -15.69 14.57
N GLU A 81 -11.27 -16.29 15.30
CA GLU A 81 -11.87 -15.68 16.49
C GLU A 81 -10.99 -15.78 17.75
N SER A 82 -9.87 -16.50 17.66
CA SER A 82 -8.89 -16.59 18.74
C SER A 82 -8.26 -15.22 19.04
N PRO A 83 -7.66 -15.03 20.24
CA PRO A 83 -6.92 -13.80 20.55
C PRO A 83 -5.86 -13.47 19.49
N LEU A 84 -5.15 -14.49 18.98
CA LEU A 84 -4.15 -14.35 17.93
C LEU A 84 -4.77 -13.87 16.60
N GLY A 85 -5.92 -14.44 16.21
CA GLY A 85 -6.62 -14.04 14.99
C GLY A 85 -7.13 -12.58 15.05
N LYS A 86 -7.68 -12.17 16.20
CA LYS A 86 -8.12 -10.78 16.44
C LYS A 86 -6.95 -9.79 16.43
N GLN A 87 -5.84 -10.15 17.07
CA GLN A 87 -4.61 -9.34 17.03
C GLN A 87 -4.05 -9.22 15.61
N LEU A 88 -4.00 -10.32 14.86
CA LEU A 88 -3.57 -10.32 13.46
C LEU A 88 -4.46 -9.38 12.61
N TYR A 89 -5.78 -9.40 12.85
CA TYR A 89 -6.72 -8.52 12.17
C TYR A 89 -6.50 -7.03 12.52
N ALA A 90 -6.12 -6.71 13.76
CA ALA A 90 -5.84 -5.33 14.16
C ALA A 90 -4.55 -4.76 13.53
N CYS A 91 -3.54 -5.61 13.25
CA CYS A 91 -2.23 -5.16 12.75
C CYS A 91 -2.30 -4.45 11.39
N GLN A 92 -1.66 -3.28 11.32
CA GLN A 92 -1.56 -2.40 10.14
C GLN A 92 -0.16 -2.40 9.50
N SER A 93 0.80 -3.12 10.08
CA SER A 93 2.16 -3.22 9.57
C SER A 93 2.72 -4.63 9.73
N LEU A 94 3.71 -5.00 8.92
CA LEU A 94 4.35 -6.32 9.03
C LEU A 94 5.11 -6.43 10.36
N GLU A 95 5.62 -5.29 10.82
CA GLU A 95 6.29 -5.07 12.08
C GLU A 95 5.38 -5.43 13.23
N GLU A 96 4.18 -4.86 13.30
CA GLU A 96 3.17 -5.19 14.32
C GLU A 96 2.83 -6.68 14.31
N ILE A 97 2.62 -7.27 13.13
CA ILE A 97 2.36 -8.71 13.01
C ILE A 97 3.51 -9.51 13.65
N SER A 98 4.75 -9.17 13.33
CA SER A 98 5.91 -9.87 13.84
C SER A 98 6.16 -9.63 15.33
N CYS A 99 5.95 -8.42 15.85
CA CYS A 99 6.13 -8.13 17.27
C CYS A 99 5.08 -8.86 18.11
N ASN A 100 3.83 -8.85 17.67
CA ASN A 100 2.72 -9.48 18.39
C ASN A 100 2.82 -11.01 18.37
N ALA A 101 3.22 -11.60 17.24
CA ALA A 101 3.27 -13.06 17.09
C ALA A 101 4.57 -13.71 17.59
N LEU A 102 5.72 -13.05 17.46
CA LEU A 102 7.04 -13.61 17.81
C LEU A 102 7.58 -13.08 19.15
N GLY A 103 6.91 -12.13 19.80
CA GLY A 103 7.35 -11.51 21.05
C GLY A 103 8.70 -10.79 20.96
N GLY A 104 9.17 -10.47 19.75
CA GLY A 104 10.56 -10.11 19.50
C GLY A 104 10.74 -8.96 18.53
N GLU A 105 10.62 -7.72 19.02
CA GLU A 105 11.06 -6.52 18.30
C GLU A 105 12.52 -6.64 17.80
N VAL A 106 13.37 -7.32 18.59
CA VAL A 106 14.80 -7.48 18.32
C VAL A 106 15.07 -8.21 17.00
N PHE A 107 14.34 -9.30 16.72
CA PHE A 107 14.54 -10.08 15.49
C PHE A 107 14.18 -9.26 14.23
N VAL A 108 13.08 -8.50 14.31
CA VAL A 108 12.61 -7.64 13.22
C VAL A 108 13.63 -6.56 12.92
N GLN A 109 14.13 -5.88 13.97
CA GLN A 109 15.12 -4.82 13.82
C GLN A 109 16.45 -5.33 13.28
N GLN A 110 16.94 -6.46 13.78
CA GLN A 110 18.17 -7.09 13.27
C GLN A 110 18.03 -7.50 11.80
N THR A 111 16.91 -8.12 11.44
CA THR A 111 16.63 -8.55 10.06
C THR A 111 16.55 -7.36 9.12
N LYS A 112 15.86 -6.29 9.51
CA LYS A 112 15.81 -5.04 8.73
C LYS A 112 17.17 -4.38 8.56
N LYS A 113 18.00 -4.34 9.61
CA LYS A 113 19.38 -3.84 9.52
C LYS A 113 20.18 -4.68 8.52
N SER A 114 20.10 -6.01 8.61
CA SER A 114 20.77 -6.92 7.67
C SER A 114 20.30 -6.74 6.22
N ILE A 115 18.99 -6.62 5.99
CA ILE A 115 18.42 -6.35 4.66
C ILE A 115 18.90 -4.99 4.13
N SER A 116 18.92 -3.96 4.98
CA SER A 116 19.37 -2.62 4.59
C SER A 116 20.85 -2.60 4.23
N LEU A 117 21.69 -3.32 4.99
CA LEU A 117 23.11 -3.49 4.69
C LEU A 117 23.31 -4.23 3.36
N ARG A 118 22.63 -5.36 3.15
CA ARG A 118 22.67 -6.12 1.89
C ARG A 118 22.20 -5.28 0.69
N ARG A 119 21.14 -4.48 0.86
CA ARG A 119 20.69 -3.53 -0.16
C ARG A 119 21.78 -2.50 -0.45
N ALA A 120 22.38 -1.92 0.57
CA ALA A 120 23.47 -0.97 0.42
C ALA A 120 24.71 -1.60 -0.25
N ASP A 121 25.05 -2.86 0.05
CA ASP A 121 26.13 -3.60 -0.60
C ASP A 121 25.83 -3.87 -2.08
N VAL A 122 24.60 -4.26 -2.43
CA VAL A 122 24.20 -4.41 -3.84
C VAL A 122 24.30 -3.07 -4.58
N LEU A 123 23.91 -1.96 -3.95
CA LEU A 123 24.10 -0.62 -4.50
C LEU A 123 25.57 -0.21 -4.62
N ARG A 124 26.44 -0.65 -3.72
CA ARG A 124 27.90 -0.39 -3.77
C ARG A 124 28.62 -1.26 -4.81
N GLY A 125 28.17 -2.49 -5.00
CA GLY A 125 28.72 -3.45 -5.95
C GLY A 125 28.17 -3.30 -7.37
N THR A 126 27.14 -2.49 -7.58
CA THR A 126 26.74 -2.07 -8.92
C THR A 126 27.67 -0.93 -9.36
N PRO A 127 28.38 -1.06 -10.50
CA PRO A 127 29.10 0.08 -11.03
C PRO A 127 28.13 1.25 -11.22
N PRO A 128 28.56 2.51 -10.95
CA PRO A 128 27.71 3.71 -11.07
C PRO A 128 27.06 3.88 -12.45
N SER A 129 27.52 3.11 -13.44
CA SER A 129 26.90 2.91 -14.75
C SER A 129 25.46 2.39 -14.73
N CYS A 130 24.91 1.88 -13.62
CA CYS A 130 23.53 1.36 -13.56
C CYS A 130 22.58 2.11 -12.59
N ALA A 131 23.11 2.80 -11.58
CA ALA A 131 22.29 3.49 -10.57
C ALA A 131 21.85 4.90 -11.02
N THR A 132 22.47 5.45 -12.06
CA THR A 132 22.09 6.73 -12.66
C THR A 132 22.43 6.67 -14.13
N VAL A 133 21.83 5.73 -14.88
CA VAL A 133 21.97 5.78 -16.33
C VAL A 133 21.08 6.90 -16.81
N ALA A 134 21.63 8.12 -16.84
CA ALA A 134 21.13 9.19 -17.69
C ALA A 134 21.29 8.73 -19.14
N VAL A 135 20.46 7.79 -19.59
CA VAL A 135 20.41 7.43 -21.01
C VAL A 135 19.71 8.59 -21.69
N MET A 136 20.50 9.51 -22.23
CA MET A 136 20.01 10.54 -23.13
C MET A 136 19.64 9.91 -24.48
N THR A 137 18.53 9.18 -24.52
CA THR A 137 17.97 8.74 -25.80
C THR A 137 17.06 9.84 -26.32
N LYS A 138 17.41 10.46 -27.45
CA LYS A 138 16.60 11.49 -28.14
C LYS A 138 16.29 12.74 -27.28
N GLY A 139 17.25 13.19 -26.46
CA GLY A 139 17.11 14.41 -25.64
C GLY A 139 16.17 14.27 -24.42
N VAL A 140 15.92 13.05 -23.96
CA VAL A 140 15.15 12.77 -22.73
C VAL A 140 16.10 12.26 -21.65
N SER A 141 16.16 12.96 -20.51
CA SER A 141 16.89 12.50 -19.35
C SER A 141 16.10 11.39 -18.66
N ARG A 142 16.60 10.15 -18.74
CA ARG A 142 15.98 8.99 -18.10
C ARG A 142 16.69 8.62 -16.81
N PHE A 143 15.94 8.31 -15.76
CA PHE A 143 16.49 7.86 -14.49
C PHE A 143 15.72 6.64 -13.96
N ALA A 144 16.41 5.77 -13.24
CA ALA A 144 15.77 4.71 -12.47
C ALA A 144 15.35 5.30 -11.12
N VAL A 145 14.05 5.43 -10.89
CA VAL A 145 13.52 5.97 -9.63
C VAL A 145 12.96 4.81 -8.80
N PRO A 146 13.40 4.64 -7.53
CA PRO A 146 12.79 3.70 -6.60
C PRO A 146 11.30 3.99 -6.37
N ARG A 147 10.53 3.01 -5.87
CA ARG A 147 9.08 3.16 -5.65
C ARG A 147 8.75 4.34 -4.72
N PHE A 148 8.29 5.46 -5.29
CA PHE A 148 8.15 6.75 -4.61
C PHE A 148 6.90 6.92 -3.72
N ARG A 149 5.86 6.07 -3.82
CA ARG A 149 4.56 6.33 -3.15
C ARG A 149 4.63 6.36 -1.62
N ARG A 150 5.55 5.61 -1.01
CA ARG A 150 5.74 5.60 0.46
C ARG A 150 6.72 6.68 0.95
N GLU A 151 7.38 7.38 0.03
CA GLU A 151 8.39 8.36 0.39
C GLU A 151 7.82 9.77 0.57
N TYR A 152 6.59 10.07 0.16
CA TYR A 152 5.99 11.41 0.29
C TYR A 152 4.77 11.38 1.25
N PRO A 153 4.51 12.45 2.02
CA PRO A 153 3.31 12.56 2.86
C PRO A 153 2.04 12.64 2.01
N GLU A 154 0.89 12.22 2.56
CA GLU A 154 -0.37 12.06 1.81
C GLU A 154 -0.86 13.34 1.12
N ASN A 155 -0.50 14.51 1.66
CA ASN A 155 -0.88 15.82 1.16
C ASN A 155 0.11 16.41 0.13
N VAL A 156 1.26 15.77 -0.13
CA VAL A 156 2.28 16.28 -1.07
C VAL A 156 2.56 15.26 -2.16
N THR A 157 2.49 15.69 -3.41
CA THR A 157 2.84 14.84 -4.56
C THR A 157 3.98 15.45 -5.37
N PRO A 158 4.86 14.62 -5.98
CA PRO A 158 5.91 15.10 -6.89
C PRO A 158 5.39 16.06 -7.97
N LYS A 159 4.24 15.77 -8.59
CA LYS A 159 3.61 16.68 -9.57
C LYS A 159 3.27 18.05 -8.98
N ALA A 160 2.81 18.13 -7.74
CA ALA A 160 2.50 19.39 -7.08
C ALA A 160 3.76 20.21 -6.79
N VAL A 161 4.86 19.55 -6.38
CA VAL A 161 6.16 20.19 -6.16
C VAL A 161 6.70 20.80 -7.45
N VAL A 162 6.69 20.02 -8.55
CA VAL A 162 7.13 20.50 -9.87
C VAL A 162 6.26 21.67 -10.34
N LEU A 163 4.95 21.60 -10.15
CA LEU A 163 4.02 22.66 -10.54
C LEU A 163 4.29 23.97 -9.78
N GLU A 164 4.47 23.92 -8.46
CA GLU A 164 4.74 25.12 -7.67
C GLU A 164 6.11 25.71 -8.01
N TRP A 165 7.11 24.86 -8.27
CA TRP A 165 8.40 25.32 -8.77
C TRP A 165 8.29 26.03 -10.12
N CYS A 166 7.55 25.48 -11.08
CA CYS A 166 7.34 26.13 -12.39
C CYS A 166 6.70 27.52 -12.20
N ARG A 167 5.74 27.63 -11.28
CA ARG A 167 5.04 28.88 -10.95
C ARG A 167 5.98 29.92 -10.32
N HIS A 168 6.90 29.49 -9.45
CA HIS A 168 7.88 30.37 -8.80
C HIS A 168 9.00 30.81 -9.76
N SER A 169 9.47 29.91 -10.61
CA SER A 169 10.53 30.18 -11.60
C SER A 169 10.02 30.83 -12.89
N LYS A 170 8.73 31.20 -12.96
CA LYS A 170 8.06 31.80 -14.14
C LYS A 170 8.21 30.96 -15.41
N HIS A 171 8.30 29.64 -15.28
CA HIS A 171 8.25 28.71 -16.40
C HIS A 171 6.80 28.36 -16.75
N GLY A 172 6.58 27.90 -17.98
CA GLY A 172 5.30 27.31 -18.37
C GLY A 172 4.94 26.09 -17.50
N GLN A 173 3.65 25.79 -17.43
CA GLN A 173 3.16 24.63 -16.68
C GLN A 173 3.80 23.32 -17.15
N PRO A 174 4.07 22.37 -16.25
CA PRO A 174 4.68 21.09 -16.62
C PRO A 174 3.72 20.27 -17.49
N GLN A 175 4.21 19.76 -18.62
CA GLN A 175 3.43 18.93 -19.55
C GLN A 175 3.81 17.46 -19.43
N TYR A 176 2.84 16.57 -19.39
CA TYR A 176 3.06 15.13 -19.26
C TYR A 176 2.50 14.38 -20.46
N THR A 177 3.34 13.63 -21.16
CA THR A 177 2.94 12.75 -22.26
C THR A 177 3.12 11.31 -21.82
N THR A 178 2.05 10.51 -21.86
CA THR A 178 2.09 9.10 -21.42
C THR A 178 2.06 8.16 -22.61
N GLU A 179 3.03 7.27 -22.67
CA GLU A 179 3.10 6.14 -23.59
C GLU A 179 2.57 4.89 -22.88
N GLN A 180 1.69 4.15 -23.55
CA GLN A 180 1.19 2.87 -23.07
C GLN A 180 1.80 1.74 -23.91
N ARG A 181 2.30 0.70 -23.24
CA ARG A 181 2.76 -0.53 -23.88
C ARG A 181 1.57 -1.45 -24.14
N SER A 182 1.39 -1.86 -25.40
CA SER A 182 0.24 -2.64 -25.87
C SER A 182 0.19 -4.05 -25.29
N GLU A 183 1.34 -4.68 -25.05
CA GLU A 183 1.39 -6.09 -24.65
C GLU A 183 0.89 -6.32 -23.22
N ASP A 184 1.20 -5.41 -22.30
CA ASP A 184 0.98 -5.61 -20.86
C ASP A 184 0.19 -4.47 -20.19
N ARG A 185 -0.21 -3.45 -20.96
CA ARG A 185 -0.92 -2.26 -20.48
C ARG A 185 -0.17 -1.50 -19.38
N PHE A 186 1.16 -1.55 -19.39
CA PHE A 186 1.95 -0.67 -18.54
C PHE A 186 2.15 0.70 -19.18
N PHE A 187 2.40 1.71 -18.35
CA PHE A 187 2.46 3.11 -18.71
C PHE A 187 3.83 3.69 -18.38
N ARG A 188 4.33 4.55 -19.25
CA ARG A 188 5.51 5.39 -19.01
C ARG A 188 5.16 6.83 -19.34
N SER A 189 5.64 7.77 -18.55
CA SER A 189 5.38 9.20 -18.79
C SER A 189 6.68 9.97 -19.05
N VAL A 190 6.58 10.97 -19.92
CA VAL A 190 7.63 11.96 -20.19
C VAL A 190 7.11 13.31 -19.74
N ALA A 191 7.77 13.89 -18.74
CA ALA A 191 7.50 15.22 -18.23
C ALA A 191 8.37 16.26 -18.94
N VAL A 192 7.76 17.30 -19.50
CA VAL A 192 8.45 18.44 -20.12
C VAL A 192 8.35 19.63 -19.15
N VAL A 193 9.50 20.04 -18.62
CA VAL A 193 9.61 21.10 -17.61
C VAL A 193 10.78 22.01 -17.97
N ALA A 194 10.54 23.31 -18.07
CA ALA A 194 11.54 24.31 -18.47
C ALA A 194 12.31 23.93 -19.76
N GLY A 195 11.62 23.35 -20.74
CA GLY A 195 12.19 22.90 -22.02
C GLY A 195 13.00 21.59 -21.94
N LYS A 196 13.16 20.99 -20.77
CA LYS A 196 13.85 19.71 -20.56
C LYS A 196 12.84 18.57 -20.42
N LYS A 197 13.20 17.39 -20.93
CA LYS A 197 12.37 16.19 -20.89
C LYS A 197 12.90 15.19 -19.85
N TYR A 198 12.02 14.73 -18.97
CA TYR A 198 12.32 13.83 -17.87
C TYR A 198 11.44 12.59 -17.94
N SER A 199 12.01 11.39 -17.75
CA SER A 199 11.25 10.15 -17.78
C SER A 199 11.90 9.06 -16.93
N THR A 200 11.13 8.06 -16.53
CA THR A 200 11.66 6.88 -15.84
C THR A 200 12.05 5.77 -16.81
N ILE A 201 13.03 4.96 -16.41
CA ILE A 201 13.36 3.72 -17.13
C ILE A 201 12.28 2.67 -16.89
N ASN A 202 11.73 2.63 -15.67
CA ASN A 202 10.70 1.68 -15.24
C ASN A 202 9.33 2.02 -15.82
N TRP A 203 8.58 0.98 -16.17
CA TRP A 203 7.18 1.02 -16.56
C TRP A 203 6.27 0.87 -15.34
N GLU A 204 5.14 1.58 -15.34
CA GLU A 204 4.22 1.66 -14.21
C GLU A 204 2.84 1.07 -14.51
N LYS A 205 2.13 0.62 -13.47
CA LYS A 205 0.81 -0.03 -13.62
C LYS A 205 -0.33 0.92 -13.98
N SER A 206 -0.11 2.24 -13.87
CA SER A 206 -1.15 3.24 -14.19
C SER A 206 -0.54 4.53 -14.72
N LYS A 207 -1.31 5.26 -15.56
CA LYS A 207 -0.97 6.59 -16.04
C LYS A 207 -0.62 7.56 -14.90
N LYS A 208 -1.44 7.58 -13.83
CA LYS A 208 -1.22 8.46 -12.66
C LYS A 208 0.13 8.19 -12.00
N LEU A 209 0.51 6.91 -11.84
CA LEU A 209 1.81 6.54 -11.26
C LEU A 209 2.96 6.91 -12.19
N ALA A 210 2.82 6.68 -13.49
CA ALA A 210 3.82 7.03 -14.49
C ALA A 210 4.13 8.54 -14.50
N GLU A 211 3.10 9.39 -14.45
CA GLU A 211 3.28 10.85 -14.41
C GLU A 211 3.98 11.32 -13.13
N GLN A 212 3.62 10.74 -11.98
CA GLN A 212 4.28 11.06 -10.71
C GLN A 212 5.74 10.59 -10.70
N ALA A 213 6.03 9.41 -11.27
CA ALA A 213 7.39 8.90 -11.39
C ALA A 213 8.28 9.83 -12.24
N ALA A 214 7.76 10.31 -13.37
CA ALA A 214 8.45 11.30 -14.20
C ALA A 214 8.66 12.65 -13.47
N ALA A 215 7.72 13.05 -12.61
CA ALA A 215 7.87 14.24 -11.79
C ALA A 215 8.98 14.08 -10.71
N VAL A 216 9.15 12.88 -10.12
CA VAL A 216 10.27 12.62 -9.20
C VAL A 216 11.61 12.82 -9.88
N VAL A 217 11.76 12.31 -11.11
CA VAL A 217 12.97 12.53 -11.92
C VAL A 217 13.25 14.02 -12.10
N CYS A 218 12.21 14.81 -12.35
CA CYS A 218 12.32 16.25 -12.49
C CYS A 218 12.77 16.93 -11.18
N VAL A 219 12.19 16.55 -10.04
CA VAL A 219 12.56 17.06 -8.70
C VAL A 219 14.02 16.78 -8.40
N GLU A 220 14.48 15.55 -8.63
CA GLU A 220 15.87 15.13 -8.38
C GLU A 220 16.85 15.82 -9.34
N SER A 221 16.51 15.90 -10.63
CA SER A 221 17.38 16.51 -11.65
C SER A 221 17.53 18.03 -11.49
N LEU A 222 16.52 18.70 -10.92
CA LEU A 222 16.53 20.14 -10.65
C LEU A 222 17.07 20.49 -9.25
N GLY A 223 17.41 19.47 -8.44
CA GLY A 223 17.86 19.68 -7.06
C GLY A 223 16.82 20.32 -6.16
N LEU A 224 15.53 20.11 -6.44
CA LEU A 224 14.45 20.67 -5.63
C LEU A 224 14.41 19.97 -4.27
N PRO A 225 14.00 20.66 -3.19
CA PRO A 225 13.80 20.03 -1.90
C PRO A 225 12.77 18.92 -2.07
N SER A 226 13.28 17.70 -2.10
CA SER A 226 12.45 16.52 -2.19
C SER A 226 11.70 16.44 -0.87
N MET A 227 10.41 16.78 -0.87
CA MET A 227 9.50 16.70 0.27
C MET A 227 9.26 15.25 0.72
N LYS A 228 10.28 14.39 0.57
CA LYS A 228 10.29 13.01 1.01
C LYS A 228 10.31 12.99 2.53
N LEU A 229 9.59 12.06 3.12
CA LEU A 229 9.66 11.70 4.53
C LEU A 229 11.10 11.26 4.81
N THR A 230 11.85 12.08 5.55
CA THR A 230 13.13 11.67 6.11
C THR A 230 12.88 10.61 7.18
N ARG A 231 13.77 9.60 7.25
CA ARG A 231 13.66 8.51 8.26
C ARG A 231 13.79 9.02 9.70
N GLU A 232 14.30 10.24 9.87
CA GLU A 232 14.31 10.99 11.11
C GLU A 232 13.23 12.08 11.03
N GLY A 233 12.22 11.97 11.88
CA GLY A 233 11.27 13.04 12.12
C GLY A 233 10.07 13.05 11.18
N SER A 234 8.99 12.49 11.68
CA SER A 234 7.60 12.94 11.48
C SER A 234 7.37 14.40 11.92
N LYS A 235 8.30 15.30 11.57
CA LYS A 235 8.29 16.74 11.83
C LYS A 235 9.12 17.44 10.75
N LEU A 236 8.51 17.72 9.60
CA LEU A 236 8.98 18.77 8.72
C LEU A 236 7.87 19.81 8.54
N SER A 237 8.29 21.03 8.81
CA SER A 237 7.52 22.24 9.05
C SER A 237 6.56 22.56 7.91
N ALA A 238 5.30 22.76 8.30
CA ALA A 238 4.34 23.52 7.52
C ALA A 238 4.87 24.95 7.37
N VAL A 239 5.53 25.25 6.26
CA VAL A 239 5.53 26.61 5.73
C VAL A 239 4.15 26.84 5.14
N SER A 240 3.18 27.07 6.03
CA SER A 240 1.85 27.57 5.69
C SER A 240 2.01 29.00 5.21
N ASN A 241 2.17 29.16 3.91
CA ASN A 241 1.87 30.42 3.24
C ASN A 241 0.71 30.19 2.28
N LYS A 242 -0.42 30.84 2.61
CA LYS A 242 -1.61 31.21 1.81
C LYS A 242 -2.91 30.81 2.52
N ARG A 243 -3.97 31.60 2.59
CA ARG A 243 -4.29 32.98 2.14
C ARG A 243 -5.65 33.25 2.76
N LYS A 244 -5.82 34.36 3.49
CA LYS A 244 -7.14 34.90 3.83
C LYS A 244 -7.81 35.29 2.50
N ARG A 245 -8.90 34.63 2.12
CA ARG A 245 -9.78 35.15 1.07
C ARG A 245 -10.52 36.33 1.69
N GLY A 246 -10.19 37.53 1.24
CA GLY A 246 -10.94 38.74 1.58
C GLY A 246 -12.35 38.61 1.01
N ALA A 247 -13.34 38.67 1.90
CA ALA A 247 -14.60 39.31 1.59
C ALA A 247 -14.32 40.81 1.59
N ASP A 248 -14.73 41.51 0.52
CA ASP A 248 -15.39 42.81 0.62
C ASP A 248 -15.72 43.38 -0.77
N ARG A 249 -16.82 44.14 -0.77
CA ARG A 249 -17.53 44.91 -1.81
C ARG A 249 -18.82 44.23 -2.31
N GLU A 250 -20.01 44.81 -2.17
CA GLU A 250 -20.36 46.21 -1.89
C GLU A 250 -21.79 46.33 -1.32
N GLN A 251 -22.00 47.40 -0.56
CA GLN A 251 -23.25 47.84 0.07
C GLN A 251 -24.15 48.62 -0.90
N GLN A 252 -25.46 48.61 -0.59
CA GLN A 252 -26.52 49.66 -0.72
C GLN A 252 -27.85 48.90 -1.01
N GLY A 253 -28.95 48.96 -0.26
CA GLY A 253 -29.46 49.86 0.76
C GLY A 253 -30.87 50.30 0.33
N GLU A 254 -31.94 49.79 0.96
CA GLU A 254 -33.19 50.52 1.33
C GLU A 254 -34.35 49.63 1.83
N GLU A 255 -34.89 50.05 2.97
CA GLU A 255 -36.27 50.07 3.47
C GLU A 255 -37.15 48.81 3.76
N VAL A 256 -37.23 48.57 5.08
CA VAL A 256 -38.35 48.20 5.98
C VAL A 256 -39.79 48.12 5.41
N ALA A 257 -40.47 46.99 5.67
CA ALA A 257 -41.83 46.94 6.25
C ALA A 257 -42.15 45.53 6.81
N GLU A 258 -42.85 45.54 7.95
CA GLU A 258 -43.09 44.47 8.92
C GLU A 258 -44.41 43.70 8.66
N VAL A 259 -44.75 42.77 9.58
CA VAL A 259 -45.98 41.95 9.76
C VAL A 259 -45.78 40.48 9.31
N GLY A 260 -45.97 39.44 10.12
CA GLY A 260 -46.40 39.32 11.51
C GLY A 260 -46.69 37.84 11.84
N GLN A 261 -46.23 37.41 13.03
CA GLN A 261 -46.81 36.43 13.96
C GLN A 261 -46.99 34.94 13.58
N GLY A 262 -46.34 34.08 14.36
CA GLY A 262 -46.71 32.68 14.58
C GLY A 262 -46.46 32.30 16.04
N ALA A 263 -47.53 32.31 16.86
CA ALA A 263 -47.51 31.89 18.26
C ALA A 263 -47.56 30.36 18.39
N LYS A 264 -46.85 29.81 19.38
CA LYS A 264 -46.96 28.41 19.83
C LYS A 264 -47.72 28.38 21.14
N GLU A 265 -48.77 27.56 21.20
CA GLU A 265 -49.49 27.21 22.42
C GLU A 265 -49.35 25.71 22.70
N THR A 266 -49.70 25.35 23.93
CA THR A 266 -49.12 24.33 24.80
C THR A 266 -50.04 23.12 25.03
N ASP A 267 -49.40 21.96 25.25
CA ASP A 267 -49.66 20.99 26.33
C ASP A 267 -50.76 19.87 26.23
N VAL A 268 -50.42 18.77 26.96
CA VAL A 268 -51.25 17.77 27.68
C VAL A 268 -51.48 16.35 27.10
N LEU A 269 -50.82 15.40 27.80
CA LEU A 269 -51.15 13.99 28.18
C LEU A 269 -52.14 13.12 27.37
N ARG A 270 -51.73 11.87 27.06
CA ARG A 270 -52.20 10.60 27.68
C ARG A 270 -51.64 9.34 26.98
N THR A 271 -51.04 8.42 27.74
CA THR A 271 -51.04 6.95 27.48
C THR A 271 -52.36 6.34 27.99
N PRO A 272 -52.76 5.05 27.77
CA PRO A 272 -51.98 3.87 27.35
C PRO A 272 -52.70 2.83 26.43
N SER A 273 -51.98 1.73 26.14
CA SER A 273 -52.46 0.32 26.14
C SER A 273 -52.81 -0.41 24.82
N ALA A 274 -52.23 -1.62 24.76
CA ALA A 274 -52.78 -2.91 24.28
C ALA A 274 -52.72 -3.32 22.79
N ARG A 275 -51.88 -4.36 22.58
CA ARG A 275 -52.18 -5.70 22.02
C ARG A 275 -52.49 -5.88 20.52
N ALA A 276 -51.65 -6.76 19.96
CA ALA A 276 -52.00 -8.07 19.38
C ALA A 276 -52.13 -8.21 17.85
N LEU A 277 -51.29 -9.14 17.34
CA LEU A 277 -51.48 -10.05 16.18
C LEU A 277 -51.49 -9.36 14.80
N ASP A 278 -50.96 -9.92 13.72
CA ASP A 278 -51.01 -11.31 13.28
C ASP A 278 -49.96 -11.56 12.17
N GLU A 279 -49.69 -12.83 11.90
CA GLU A 279 -48.82 -13.39 10.86
C GLU A 279 -49.46 -13.36 9.45
N GLY A 280 -48.64 -13.68 8.42
CA GLY A 280 -49.06 -14.05 7.06
C GLY A 280 -48.47 -13.11 5.99
N GLU A 281 -47.70 -13.54 4.99
CA GLU A 281 -47.32 -14.85 4.42
C GLU A 281 -45.83 -14.82 4.00
#